data_AF-A0AAV5U841-F1
#
_entry.id   AF-A0AAV5U841-F1
#
_cell.length_a   1.000
_cell.length_b   1.000
_cell.length_c   1.000
_cell.angle_alpha   90.00
_cell.angle_beta   90.00
_cell.angle_gamma   90.00
#
_symmetry.space_group_name_H-M   'P 1'
#
loop_
_entity.id
_entity.type
_entity.pdbx_description
1 polymer ?
#
loop_
_entity_poly.entity_id
_entity_poly.type
_entity_poly.pdbx_seq_one_letter_code
_entity_poly.pdbx_strand_id
1 'polypeptide(L)'
;LKCPECEYRSRHVGTFISHLKNWHFTTVRLANLALLCDCGNEYYAYSHFLTCPFANCVLIRKSDGPIRRYNRKRHPKAIYRIHRDVTKLLYYEQCGHRLQNIYICFQLPPLYQVCNLLLLASFVAYGW
;
A
#
# COMPACT_ATOMS: atom_id res chain seq x y z
N LEU A 1 -2.08 -13.65 -8.21
CA LEU A 1 -3.10 -12.71 -8.71
C LEU A 1 -2.56 -11.96 -9.93
N LYS A 2 -3.27 -11.99 -11.06
CA LYS A 2 -2.89 -11.32 -12.32
C LYS A 2 -3.84 -10.15 -12.58
N CYS A 3 -3.30 -9.00 -12.97
CA CYS A 3 -4.14 -7.85 -13.34
C CYS A 3 -4.83 -8.12 -14.69
N PRO A 4 -6.14 -7.82 -14.84
CA PRO A 4 -6.83 -7.98 -16.12
C PRO A 4 -6.51 -6.87 -17.14
N GLU A 5 -5.92 -5.75 -16.71
CA GLU A 5 -5.68 -4.57 -17.57
C GLU A 5 -4.20 -4.37 -17.94
N CYS A 6 -3.27 -5.08 -17.31
CA CYS A 6 -1.84 -4.99 -17.61
C CYS A 6 -1.10 -6.28 -17.24
N GLU A 7 0.20 -6.35 -17.50
CA GLU A 7 1.03 -7.53 -17.23
C GLU A 7 1.40 -7.73 -15.76
N TYR A 8 0.98 -6.82 -14.87
CA TYR A 8 1.29 -6.89 -13.45
C TYR A 8 0.76 -8.18 -12.80
N ARG A 9 1.62 -8.83 -12.01
CA ARG A 9 1.30 -10.02 -11.21
C ARG A 9 1.81 -9.83 -9.79
N SER A 10 1.04 -10.29 -8.82
CA SER A 10 1.45 -10.32 -7.41
C SER A 10 0.92 -11.56 -6.70
N ARG A 11 1.69 -12.04 -5.72
CA ARG A 11 1.27 -13.09 -4.78
C ARG A 11 0.48 -12.54 -3.60
N HIS A 12 0.61 -11.25 -3.29
CA HIS A 12 -0.02 -10.62 -2.13
C HIS A 12 -1.28 -9.84 -2.51
N VAL A 13 -2.40 -10.14 -1.84
CA VAL A 13 -3.70 -9.49 -2.04
C VAL A 13 -3.62 -7.98 -1.81
N GLY A 14 -2.98 -7.55 -0.72
CA GLY A 14 -2.85 -6.12 -0.39
C GLY A 14 -2.12 -5.32 -1.48
N THR A 15 -0.99 -5.86 -1.98
CA THR A 15 -0.24 -5.24 -3.08
C THR A 15 -1.05 -5.20 -4.37
N PHE A 16 -1.79 -6.27 -4.68
CA PHE A 16 -2.67 -6.32 -5.86
C PHE A 16 -3.80 -5.28 -5.79
N ILE A 17 -4.49 -5.18 -4.66
CA ILE A 17 -5.55 -4.17 -4.45
C ILE A 17 -4.96 -2.75 -4.55
N SER A 18 -3.79 -2.52 -3.95
CA SER A 18 -3.08 -1.23 -4.04
C SER A 18 -2.72 -0.89 -5.48
N HIS A 19 -2.29 -1.88 -6.27
CA HIS A 19 -2.01 -1.70 -7.69
C HIS A 19 -3.26 -1.26 -8.46
N LEU A 20 -4.40 -1.96 -8.32
CA LEU A 20 -5.66 -1.58 -8.99
C LEU A 20 -6.09 -0.15 -8.66
N LYS A 21 -5.99 0.24 -7.38
CA LYS A 21 -6.34 1.59 -6.93
C LYS A 21 -5.44 2.67 -7.54
N ASN A 22 -4.13 2.45 -7.51
CA ASN A 22 -3.14 3.47 -7.86
C ASN A 22 -2.90 3.62 -9.37
N TRP A 23 -2.97 2.51 -10.10
CA TRP A 23 -2.63 2.48 -11.54
C TRP A 23 -3.87 2.51 -12.43
N HIS A 24 -4.91 1.78 -12.04
CA HIS A 24 -6.11 1.61 -12.86
C HIS A 24 -7.30 2.45 -12.38
N PHE A 25 -7.18 3.11 -11.22
CA PHE A 25 -8.28 3.84 -10.60
C PHE A 25 -9.52 2.97 -10.50
N THR A 26 -9.36 1.72 -10.07
CA THR A 26 -10.46 0.77 -9.87
C THR A 26 -10.32 -0.01 -8.55
N THR A 27 -11.42 -0.58 -8.07
CA THR A 27 -11.42 -1.56 -6.97
C THR A 27 -11.71 -2.93 -7.56
N VAL A 28 -11.44 -3.99 -6.78
CA VAL A 28 -11.89 -5.36 -7.07
C VAL A 28 -13.37 -5.37 -7.46
N ARG A 29 -14.24 -4.73 -6.65
CA ARG A 29 -15.69 -4.64 -6.92
C ARG A 29 -16.03 -3.90 -8.21
N LEU A 30 -15.43 -2.73 -8.46
CA LEU A 30 -15.71 -1.95 -9.68
C LEU A 30 -15.18 -2.60 -10.96
N ALA A 31 -14.12 -3.39 -10.84
CA ALA A 31 -13.59 -4.18 -11.94
C ALA A 31 -14.39 -5.47 -12.23
N ASN A 32 -15.54 -5.67 -11.57
CA ASN A 32 -16.31 -6.92 -11.63
C ASN A 32 -15.47 -8.14 -11.26
N LEU A 33 -14.56 -7.98 -10.30
CA LEU A 33 -13.74 -9.04 -9.75
C LEU A 33 -14.21 -9.36 -8.34
N ALA A 34 -13.90 -10.56 -7.88
CA ALA A 34 -13.96 -10.94 -6.47
C ALA A 34 -12.73 -11.76 -6.11
N LEU A 35 -12.35 -11.72 -4.84
CA LEU A 35 -11.34 -12.61 -4.29
C LEU A 35 -12.08 -13.76 -3.61
N LEU A 36 -11.88 -14.97 -4.12
CA LEU A 36 -12.45 -16.18 -3.55
C LEU A 36 -11.38 -16.82 -2.66
N CYS A 37 -11.68 -16.94 -1.37
CA CYS A 37 -10.84 -17.65 -0.42
C CYS A 37 -11.09 -19.17 -0.52
N ASP A 38 -10.10 -19.97 -0.17
CA ASP A 38 -10.26 -21.43 -0.06
C ASP A 38 -11.32 -21.84 0.97
N CYS A 39 -11.66 -20.97 1.93
CA CYS A 39 -12.79 -21.19 2.84
C CYS A 39 -14.18 -21.02 2.20
N GLY A 40 -14.24 -20.73 0.89
CA GLY A 40 -15.47 -20.51 0.13
C GLY A 40 -16.04 -19.10 0.21
N ASN A 41 -15.48 -18.23 1.06
CA ASN A 41 -15.96 -16.85 1.19
C ASN A 41 -15.41 -15.95 0.09
N GLU A 42 -16.30 -15.11 -0.42
CA GLU A 42 -15.96 -14.07 -1.39
C GLU A 42 -15.81 -12.72 -0.71
N TYR A 43 -14.80 -11.98 -1.13
CA TYR A 43 -14.54 -10.68 -0.54
C TYR A 43 -13.94 -9.69 -1.56
N TYR A 44 -14.07 -8.40 -1.23
CA TYR A 44 -13.66 -7.28 -2.09
C TYR A 44 -12.56 -6.41 -1.46
N ALA A 45 -12.18 -6.70 -0.21
CA ALA A 45 -11.26 -5.91 0.60
C ALA A 45 -10.32 -6.82 1.40
N TYR A 46 -9.26 -6.24 1.96
CA TYR A 46 -8.24 -6.99 2.70
C TYR A 46 -8.72 -7.55 4.06
N SER A 47 -9.91 -7.18 4.53
CA SER A 47 -10.38 -7.53 5.89
C SER A 47 -10.50 -9.03 6.14
N HIS A 48 -10.95 -9.82 5.17
CA HIS A 48 -11.08 -11.27 5.33
C HIS A 48 -9.73 -11.97 5.58
N PHE A 49 -8.65 -11.43 5.02
CA PHE A 49 -7.31 -11.98 5.20
C PHE A 49 -6.83 -11.89 6.65
N LEU A 50 -7.35 -10.94 7.44
CA LEU A 50 -6.98 -10.78 8.85
C LEU A 50 -7.64 -11.81 9.75
N THR A 51 -8.74 -12.42 9.32
CA THR A 51 -9.55 -13.34 10.14
C THR A 51 -9.54 -14.78 9.64
N CYS A 52 -9.14 -15.03 8.39
CA CYS A 52 -9.11 -16.36 7.81
C CYS A 52 -7.75 -17.04 8.02
N PRO A 53 -7.68 -18.26 8.59
CA PRO A 53 -6.42 -18.96 8.82
C PRO A 53 -5.82 -19.55 7.53
N PHE A 54 -6.62 -19.79 6.49
CA PHE A 54 -6.17 -20.48 5.27
C PHE A 54 -5.64 -19.55 4.19
N ALA A 55 -6.05 -18.27 4.22
CA ALA A 55 -5.59 -17.08 3.47
C ALA A 55 -5.08 -17.20 2.02
N ASN A 56 -5.26 -18.35 1.36
CA ASN A 56 -5.03 -18.56 -0.06
C ASN A 56 -6.26 -18.08 -0.80
N CYS A 57 -6.03 -17.25 -1.82
CA CYS A 57 -7.12 -16.59 -2.50
C CYS A 57 -6.86 -16.52 -3.99
N VAL A 58 -7.90 -16.85 -4.75
CA VAL A 58 -7.90 -16.77 -6.21
C VAL A 58 -8.73 -15.57 -6.64
N LEU A 59 -8.33 -14.95 -7.75
CA LEU A 59 -9.07 -13.85 -8.35
C LEU A 59 -10.07 -14.43 -9.33
N ILE A 60 -11.36 -14.16 -9.12
CA ILE A 60 -12.44 -14.59 -10.02
C ILE A 60 -13.09 -13.37 -10.66
N ARG A 61 -13.54 -13.53 -11.91
CA ARG A 61 -14.34 -12.51 -12.61
C ARG A 61 -15.82 -12.81 -12.39
N LYS A 62 -16.58 -11.82 -11.92
CA LYS A 62 -18.01 -11.93 -11.61
C LYS A 62 -18.91 -11.64 -12.80
N SER A 63 -18.47 -10.77 -13.71
CA SER A 63 -19.19 -10.49 -14.95
C SER A 63 -18.23 -10.07 -16.05
N ASP A 64 -18.62 -10.34 -17.30
CA ASP A 64 -17.86 -9.94 -18.49
C ASP A 64 -18.00 -8.46 -18.84
N GLY A 65 -18.74 -7.71 -18.03
CA GLY A 65 -18.94 -6.28 -18.19
C GLY A 65 -17.62 -5.49 -18.18
N PRO A 66 -17.64 -4.26 -18.72
CA PRO A 66 -16.48 -3.39 -18.74
C PRO A 66 -16.02 -3.06 -17.32
N ILE A 67 -14.71 -2.95 -17.13
CA ILE A 67 -14.11 -2.53 -15.86
C ILE A 67 -14.48 -1.07 -15.60
N ARG A 68 -15.20 -0.83 -14.51
CA ARG A 68 -15.56 0.52 -14.07
C ARG A 68 -14.38 1.14 -13.34
N ARG A 69 -14.21 2.44 -13.49
CA ARG A 69 -13.17 3.22 -12.82
C ARG A 69 -13.80 4.34 -12.00
N TYR A 70 -13.13 4.74 -10.92
CA TYR A 70 -13.55 5.95 -10.21
C TYR A 70 -13.43 7.14 -11.16
N ASN A 71 -14.43 8.02 -11.16
CA ASN A 71 -14.29 9.28 -11.84
C ASN A 71 -13.28 10.13 -11.04
N ARG A 72 -12.10 10.34 -11.63
CA ARG A 72 -11.00 11.11 -11.04
C ARG A 72 -11.36 12.60 -11.12
N LYS A 73 -12.49 13.02 -10.52
CA LYS A 73 -12.77 14.43 -10.29
C LYS A 73 -11.59 14.95 -9.46
N ARG A 74 -10.75 15.73 -10.15
CA ARG A 74 -9.44 16.29 -9.78
C ARG A 74 -9.23 16.40 -8.26
N HIS A 75 -8.75 15.35 -7.60
CA HIS A 75 -7.95 15.55 -6.39
C HIS A 75 -6.54 15.90 -6.87
N PRO A 76 -6.02 17.11 -6.55
CA PRO A 76 -4.71 17.56 -7.02
C PRO A 76 -3.63 16.55 -6.66
N LYS A 77 -2.85 16.15 -7.68
CA LYS A 77 -1.88 15.04 -7.71
C LYS A 77 -0.64 15.23 -6.80
N ALA A 78 -0.68 16.04 -5.74
CA ALA A 78 0.56 16.58 -5.16
C ALA A 78 1.16 15.82 -3.97
N ILE A 79 0.45 15.00 -3.19
CA ILE A 79 1.00 14.62 -1.86
C ILE A 79 1.39 13.13 -1.70
N TYR A 80 0.87 12.20 -2.51
CA TYR A 80 1.08 10.76 -2.25
C TYR A 80 2.31 10.12 -2.89
N ARG A 81 3.08 10.83 -3.74
CA ARG A 81 4.31 10.25 -4.33
C ARG A 81 5.50 10.27 -3.36
N ILE A 82 5.55 11.21 -2.42
CA ILE A 82 6.71 11.39 -1.51
C ILE A 82 6.59 10.48 -0.28
N HIS A 83 5.36 10.15 0.18
CA HIS A 83 5.19 9.30 1.37
C HIS A 83 5.57 7.83 1.17
N ARG A 84 5.59 7.33 -0.08
CA ARG A 84 5.83 5.91 -0.36
C ARG A 84 7.28 5.48 -0.13
N ASP A 85 8.23 6.41 -0.25
CA ASP A 85 9.64 6.12 -0.01
C ASP A 85 9.98 6.16 1.49
N VAL A 86 9.27 6.99 2.27
CA VAL A 86 9.47 7.09 3.74
C VAL A 86 8.90 5.87 4.48
N THR A 87 7.71 5.37 4.10
CA THR A 87 7.09 4.24 4.82
C THR A 87 7.78 2.89 4.55
N LYS A 88 8.53 2.76 3.44
CA LYS A 88 9.32 1.56 3.15
C LYS A 88 10.52 1.39 4.09
N LEU A 89 10.99 2.48 4.70
CA LEU A 89 12.07 2.46 5.69
C LEU A 89 11.59 2.04 7.08
N LEU A 90 10.36 2.42 7.48
CA LEU A 90 9.82 2.09 8.81
C LEU A 90 9.35 0.63 8.95
N TYR A 91 8.97 -0.04 7.86
CA TYR A 91 8.51 -1.44 7.92
C TYR A 91 9.67 -2.45 8.06
N TYR A 92 10.92 -2.01 7.87
CA TYR A 92 12.11 -2.85 8.08
C TYR A 92 12.57 -2.88 9.55
N GLU A 93 12.12 -1.96 10.40
CA GLU A 93 12.53 -1.88 11.82
C GLU A 93 11.83 -2.92 12.73
N GLN A 94 10.71 -3.51 12.30
CA GLN A 94 9.99 -4.51 13.11
C GLN A 94 10.45 -5.96 12.91
N CYS A 95 11.38 -6.22 11.99
CA CYS A 95 12.00 -7.53 11.80
C CYS A 95 13.44 -7.54 12.32
N GLY A 96 13.63 -7.38 13.64
CA GLY A 96 14.66 -8.04 14.45
C GLY A 96 16.14 -8.05 14.02
N HIS A 97 16.58 -7.25 13.05
CA HIS A 97 17.97 -7.20 12.63
C HIS A 97 18.61 -5.86 12.98
N ARG A 98 19.67 -5.95 13.78
CA ARG A 98 20.57 -4.87 14.21
C ARG A 98 21.08 -4.11 12.98
N LEU A 99 20.52 -2.93 12.70
CA LEU A 99 21.05 -2.02 11.69
C LEU A 99 22.17 -1.18 12.33
N GLN A 100 23.39 -1.38 11.84
CA GLN A 100 24.46 -0.40 12.03
C GLN A 100 24.08 0.88 11.28
N ASN A 101 24.27 2.02 11.95
CA ASN A 101 23.98 3.38 11.50
C ASN A 101 24.17 3.63 10.00
N ILE A 102 23.07 3.70 9.24
CA ILE A 102 23.07 4.26 7.88
C ILE A 102 22.58 5.70 8.00
N TYR A 103 23.51 6.65 7.99
CA TYR A 103 23.19 8.06 7.78
C TYR A 103 22.84 8.26 6.31
N ILE A 104 21.54 8.28 5.98
CA ILE A 104 21.07 8.71 4.66
C ILE A 104 20.87 10.24 4.71
N CYS A 105 21.85 10.98 4.21
CA CYS A 105 21.69 12.41 3.94
C CYS A 105 20.70 12.61 2.78
N PHE A 106 19.46 12.98 3.10
CA PHE A 106 18.54 13.52 2.09
C PHE A 106 18.88 14.99 1.84
N GLN A 107 19.39 15.30 0.64
CA GLN A 107 19.41 16.67 0.11
C GLN A 107 17.96 17.08 -0.22
N LEU A 108 17.29 17.68 0.76
CA LEU A 108 15.98 18.32 0.58
C LEU A 108 16.16 19.75 0.02
N PRO A 109 15.26 20.22 -0.87
CA PRO A 109 15.25 21.62 -1.30
C PRO A 109 15.00 22.57 -0.10
N PRO A 110 15.52 23.82 -0.15
CA PRO A 110 15.67 24.72 1.01
C PRO A 110 14.37 25.16 1.71
N LEU A 111 13.19 24.78 1.20
CA LEU A 111 11.91 25.15 1.80
C LEU A 111 11.40 24.17 2.87
N TYR A 112 12.10 23.04 3.11
CA TYR A 112 11.69 22.03 4.09
C TYR A 112 12.61 21.90 5.31
N GLN A 113 13.59 22.80 5.46
CA GLN A 113 14.57 22.72 6.56
C GLN A 113 14.01 23.06 7.95
N VAL A 114 12.80 23.62 8.05
CA VAL A 114 12.26 24.10 9.34
C VAL A 114 11.51 23.01 10.13
N CYS A 115 11.06 21.92 9.51
CA CYS A 115 10.22 20.94 10.20
C CYS A 115 10.97 19.79 10.91
N ASN A 116 12.26 19.58 10.65
CA ASN A 116 13.00 18.44 11.23
C ASN A 116 13.70 18.75 12.57
N LEU A 117 13.71 19.99 13.03
CA LEU A 117 14.33 20.36 14.31
C LEU A 117 13.43 20.07 15.53
N LEU A 118 12.13 19.81 15.34
CA LEU A 118 11.21 19.52 16.44
C LEU A 118 11.12 18.04 16.83
N LEU A 119 11.57 17.11 15.99
CA LEU A 119 11.51 15.67 16.29
C LEU A 119 12.75 15.13 17.02
N LEU A 120 13.88 15.85 17.00
CA LEU A 120 15.07 15.47 17.77
C LEU A 120 15.10 16.05 19.19
N ALA A 121 14.25 17.02 19.51
CA ALA A 121 14.18 17.63 20.84
C ALA A 121 13.43 16.77 21.89
N SER A 122 12.71 15.73 21.48
CA SER A 122 11.90 14.91 22.41
C SER A 122 12.67 13.73 23.04
N PHE A 123 13.88 13.42 22.57
CA PHE A 123 14.63 12.24 23.02
C PHE A 123 15.71 12.51 24.08
N VAL A 124 15.95 13.76 24.48
CA VAL A 124 16.99 14.10 25.49
C VAL A 124 16.40 14.35 26.88
N ALA A 125 15.08 14.31 27.06
CA ALA A 125 14.45 14.64 28.35
C ALA A 125 14.15 13.44 29.28
N TYR A 126 14.51 12.21 28.91
CA TYR A 126 14.32 11.04 29.78
C TYR A 126 15.62 10.23 29.92
N GLY A 127 16.34 10.50 30.99
CA GLY A 127 17.22 9.54 31.64
C GLY A 127 18.68 9.96 31.69
N TRP A 128 19.05 10.70 32.75
CA TRP A 128 20.14 10.40 33.68
C TRP A 128 19.71 10.89 35.07
#